data_AF-A0A4R1WW98-F1
#
_entry.id   AF-A0A4R1WW98-F1
#
_cell.length_a   1.000
_cell.length_b   1.000
_cell.length_c   1.000
_cell.angle_alpha   90.00
_cell.angle_beta   90.00
_cell.angle_gamma   90.00
#
_symmetry.space_group_name_H-M   'P 1'
#
loop_
_entity.id
_entity.type
_entity.pdbx_description
1 polymer ?
#
loop_
_entity_poly.entity_id
_entity_poly.type
_entity_poly.pdbx_seq_one_letter_code
_entity_poly.pdbx_strand_id
1 'polypeptide(L)'
;MRNLIPPIVRPMMRLLGADDRGAFGVLVGMLLGTGVLLGMAALTVDVGRLYQERAELQNGADAGSLAVAKSCVAGAACTPGTAATYANLNAKDGVSAVTLVCGHDVKGGLSGCPGSTGTMVDCPSAPEAGTNYVDVHTATRTSGGSSLLPPVFARALTGNAGYQGSTVHACARAMWGPAVKSSQSLAMTLSMCAWTQATGGTPPTFGVDTRIFVRDAPSAPTCAGLSAPGEFGWLDDIGGCTAAIDLTQSGYAAGSDPGKNITKACGDALTSYVASGTPIFIPIFDTSTGSGSGATYHLVGLAAFILTGYANMNPLKDAIPSPFTKGSCPNGATTPSCIYGHFTQALVPVSTTVGTGTYFGATAVKLAG
;
A
#
# COMPACT_ATOMS: atom_id res chain seq x y z
N MET A 1 -45.96 73.20 60.56
CA MET A 1 -45.42 72.61 59.32
C MET A 1 -45.02 71.18 59.63
N ARG A 2 -45.71 70.23 59.00
CA ARG A 2 -45.40 68.79 59.02
C ARG A 2 -44.15 68.54 58.16
N ASN A 3 -43.23 67.70 58.62
CA ASN A 3 -42.23 66.98 57.81
C ASN A 3 -41.90 65.69 58.58
N LEU A 4 -42.50 64.54 58.23
CA LEU A 4 -42.08 63.60 57.18
C LEU A 4 -40.70 62.97 57.46
N ILE A 5 -40.69 61.95 58.32
CA ILE A 5 -39.65 60.90 58.29
C ILE A 5 -40.31 59.64 57.70
N PRO A 6 -39.84 59.12 56.55
CA PRO A 6 -40.46 58.00 55.85
C PRO A 6 -40.23 56.66 56.58
N PRO A 7 -41.15 55.67 56.46
CA PRO A 7 -41.12 54.40 57.19
C PRO A 7 -40.15 53.36 56.59
N ILE A 8 -39.12 53.81 55.85
CA ILE A 8 -38.24 52.92 55.07
C ILE A 8 -37.06 52.38 55.91
N VAL A 9 -36.86 52.86 57.14
CA VAL A 9 -35.70 52.45 57.97
C VAL A 9 -35.93 51.10 58.68
N ARG A 10 -37.12 50.48 58.61
CA ARG A 10 -37.44 49.25 59.36
C ARG A 10 -37.19 47.88 58.70
N PRO A 11 -36.98 47.68 57.38
CA PRO A 11 -36.53 46.39 56.88
C PRO A 11 -35.01 46.29 56.72
N MET A 12 -34.25 47.38 56.94
CA MET A 12 -32.81 47.39 56.67
C MET A 12 -31.94 46.87 57.83
N MET A 13 -32.55 46.56 58.99
CA MET A 13 -31.86 45.95 60.15
C MET A 13 -32.19 44.47 60.38
N ARG A 14 -32.84 43.79 59.42
CA ARG A 14 -32.99 42.32 59.43
C ARG A 14 -32.01 41.58 58.52
N LEU A 15 -31.15 42.29 57.80
CA LEU A 15 -30.10 41.73 56.94
C LEU A 15 -28.71 41.72 57.58
N LEU A 16 -28.58 42.16 58.84
CA LEU A 16 -27.32 42.18 59.61
C LEU A 16 -27.23 41.04 60.64
N GLY A 17 -27.87 39.91 60.35
CA GLY A 17 -27.46 38.62 60.89
C GLY A 17 -26.62 37.92 59.82
N ALA A 18 -25.39 38.41 59.60
CA ALA A 18 -24.46 37.80 58.66
C ALA A 18 -24.06 36.42 59.21
N ASP A 19 -24.73 35.39 58.73
CA ASP A 19 -24.29 34.01 58.93
C ASP A 19 -23.12 33.79 57.96
N ASP A 20 -21.88 33.96 58.44
CA ASP A 20 -20.64 33.83 57.65
C ASP A 20 -20.56 32.50 56.89
N ARG A 21 -21.35 31.50 57.32
CA ARG A 21 -21.55 30.21 56.66
C ARG A 21 -21.87 30.34 55.17
N GLY A 22 -22.59 31.40 54.74
CA GLY A 22 -22.88 31.65 53.32
C GLY A 22 -21.64 32.11 52.52
N ALA A 23 -20.85 33.03 53.09
CA ALA A 23 -19.62 33.53 52.46
C ALA A 23 -18.53 32.46 52.41
N PHE A 24 -18.39 31.66 53.48
CA PHE A 24 -17.52 30.48 53.49
C PHE A 24 -17.96 29.44 52.45
N GLY A 25 -19.26 29.21 52.29
CA GLY A 25 -19.79 28.31 51.27
C GLY A 25 -19.40 28.72 49.84
N VAL A 26 -19.44 30.02 49.53
CA VAL A 26 -19.03 30.55 48.21
C VAL A 26 -17.52 30.42 48.00
N LEU A 27 -16.70 30.77 49.00
CA LEU A 27 -15.24 30.65 48.90
C LEU A 27 -14.79 29.19 48.72
N VAL A 28 -15.35 28.28 49.53
CA VAL A 28 -15.07 26.85 49.42
C VAL A 28 -15.58 26.30 48.08
N GLY A 29 -16.79 26.68 47.66
CA GLY A 29 -17.34 26.30 46.37
C GLY A 29 -16.49 26.81 45.19
N MET A 30 -15.96 28.03 45.29
CA MET A 30 -15.09 28.59 44.26
C MET A 30 -13.73 27.92 44.23
N LEU A 31 -13.08 27.71 45.38
CA LEU A 31 -11.79 27.03 45.49
C LEU A 31 -11.86 25.58 45.02
N LEU A 32 -12.86 24.82 45.48
CA LEU A 32 -13.06 23.44 45.06
C LEU A 32 -13.49 23.37 43.59
N GLY A 33 -14.40 24.23 43.16
CA GLY A 33 -14.90 24.26 41.78
C GLY A 33 -13.80 24.60 40.78
N THR A 34 -13.05 25.69 40.99
CA THR A 34 -11.94 26.05 40.11
C THR A 34 -10.79 25.06 40.18
N GLY A 35 -10.44 24.55 41.37
CA GLY A 35 -9.39 23.54 41.52
C GLY A 35 -9.71 22.25 40.78
N VAL A 36 -10.93 21.74 40.89
CA VAL A 36 -11.36 20.53 40.18
C VAL A 36 -11.41 20.76 38.67
N LEU A 37 -11.98 21.87 38.20
CA LEU A 37 -12.08 22.16 36.77
C LEU A 37 -10.69 22.34 36.12
N LEU A 38 -9.78 23.04 36.78
CA LEU A 38 -8.40 23.19 36.31
C LEU A 38 -7.62 21.88 36.34
N GLY A 39 -7.79 21.08 37.40
CA GLY A 39 -7.18 19.75 37.51
C GLY A 39 -7.66 18.81 36.40
N MET A 40 -8.95 18.82 36.07
CA MET A 40 -9.50 18.03 34.97
C MET A 40 -9.02 18.56 33.61
N ALA A 41 -8.96 19.88 33.41
CA ALA A 41 -8.43 20.49 32.19
C ALA A 41 -6.94 20.16 31.96
N ALA A 42 -6.14 20.14 33.02
CA ALA A 42 -4.75 19.72 32.97
C ALA A 42 -4.61 18.28 32.49
N LEU A 43 -5.39 17.36 33.08
CA LEU A 43 -5.39 15.94 32.71
C LEU A 43 -5.82 15.73 31.26
N THR A 44 -6.87 16.40 30.80
CA THR A 44 -7.35 16.25 29.42
C THR A 44 -6.32 16.74 28.39
N VAL A 45 -5.60 17.82 28.67
CA VAL A 45 -4.53 18.31 27.79
C VAL A 45 -3.34 17.35 27.76
N ASP A 46 -2.91 16.86 28.92
CA ASP A 46 -1.77 15.93 29.00
C ASP A 46 -2.09 14.59 28.31
N VAL A 47 -3.28 14.03 28.52
CA VAL A 47 -3.75 12.83 27.82
C VAL A 47 -3.89 13.11 26.33
N GLY A 48 -4.46 14.26 25.94
CA GLY A 48 -4.60 14.66 24.54
C GLY A 48 -3.27 14.68 23.79
N ARG A 49 -2.18 15.13 24.43
CA ARG A 49 -0.83 15.09 23.85
C ARG A 49 -0.31 13.68 23.64
N LEU A 50 -0.57 12.76 24.57
CA LEU A 50 -0.18 11.35 24.41
C LEU A 50 -0.93 10.67 23.26
N TYR A 51 -2.22 10.98 23.09
CA TYR A 51 -3.00 10.49 21.95
C TYR A 51 -2.52 11.07 20.62
N GLN A 52 -2.18 12.37 20.59
CA GLN A 52 -1.61 13.00 19.41
C GLN A 52 -0.28 12.35 19.02
N GLU A 53 0.64 12.18 19.98
CA GLU A 53 1.91 11.49 19.73
C GLU A 53 1.67 10.09 19.18
N ARG A 54 0.77 9.31 19.80
CA ARG A 54 0.50 7.94 19.36
C ARG A 54 0.01 7.90 17.91
N ALA A 55 -0.84 8.85 17.51
CA ALA A 55 -1.30 8.95 16.13
C ALA A 55 -0.16 9.27 15.16
N GLU A 56 0.75 10.18 15.52
CA GLU A 56 1.94 10.50 14.72
C GLU A 56 2.87 9.29 14.58
N LEU A 57 3.14 8.58 15.68
CA LEU A 57 3.95 7.36 15.67
C LEU A 57 3.31 6.23 14.86
N GLN A 58 1.99 6.08 14.91
CA GLN A 58 1.25 5.09 14.11
C GLN A 58 1.36 5.41 12.62
N ASN A 59 1.10 6.66 12.22
CA ASN A 59 1.27 7.11 10.84
C ASN A 59 2.71 6.91 10.36
N GLY A 60 3.70 7.18 11.21
CA GLY A 60 5.10 6.94 10.92
C GLY A 60 5.45 5.46 10.74
N ALA A 61 4.89 4.58 11.56
CA ALA A 61 5.05 3.14 11.42
C ALA A 61 4.38 2.62 10.13
N ASP A 62 3.18 3.08 9.79
CA ASP A 62 2.45 2.71 8.58
C ASP A 62 3.22 3.13 7.33
N ALA A 63 3.68 4.39 7.28
CA ALA A 63 4.48 4.90 6.18
C ALA A 63 5.83 4.17 6.07
N GLY A 64 6.48 3.92 7.21
CA GLY A 64 7.75 3.21 7.29
C GLY A 64 7.65 1.76 6.80
N SER A 65 6.65 1.01 7.26
CA SER A 65 6.42 -0.38 6.86
C SER A 65 6.09 -0.48 5.37
N LEU A 66 5.24 0.41 4.85
CA LEU A 66 4.94 0.45 3.42
C LEU A 66 6.18 0.78 2.57
N ALA A 67 7.03 1.71 3.02
CA ALA A 67 8.26 2.05 2.32
C ALA A 67 9.25 0.88 2.30
N VAL A 68 9.45 0.21 3.43
CA VAL A 68 10.32 -0.97 3.48
C VAL A 68 9.76 -2.10 2.61
N ALA A 69 8.46 -2.39 2.68
CA ALA A 69 7.82 -3.39 1.82
C ALA A 69 8.05 -3.08 0.32
N LYS A 70 7.82 -1.83 -0.10
CA LYS A 70 8.09 -1.40 -1.48
C LYS A 70 9.56 -1.59 -1.89
N SER A 71 10.51 -1.32 -0.98
CA SER A 71 11.94 -1.55 -1.24
C SER A 71 12.27 -3.04 -1.45
N CYS A 72 11.66 -3.92 -0.65
CA CYS A 72 11.82 -5.37 -0.77
C CYS A 72 11.32 -5.91 -2.12
N VAL A 73 10.27 -5.28 -2.66
CA VAL A 73 9.70 -5.65 -3.96
C VAL A 73 10.55 -5.14 -5.11
N ALA A 74 10.87 -3.84 -5.13
CA ALA A 74 11.51 -3.19 -6.27
C ALA A 74 13.03 -3.44 -6.37
N GLY A 75 13.70 -3.66 -5.25
CA GLY A 75 15.15 -3.81 -5.19
C GLY A 75 15.64 -5.25 -5.20
N ALA A 76 16.94 -5.45 -5.42
CA ALA A 76 17.60 -6.73 -5.23
C ALA A 76 17.62 -7.16 -3.74
N ALA A 77 17.57 -6.20 -2.82
CA ALA A 77 17.50 -6.40 -1.38
C ALA A 77 16.54 -5.38 -0.73
N CYS A 78 15.99 -5.76 0.43
CA CYS A 78 15.24 -4.84 1.29
C CYS A 78 16.13 -3.72 1.83
N THR A 79 15.57 -2.52 2.03
CA THR A 79 16.26 -1.40 2.68
C THR A 79 15.54 -0.97 3.97
N PRO A 80 15.74 -1.67 5.10
CA PRO A 80 15.02 -1.38 6.36
C PRO A 80 15.19 0.05 6.87
N GLY A 81 16.34 0.68 6.58
CA GLY A 81 16.65 2.05 7.01
C GLY A 81 15.70 3.12 6.47
N THR A 82 14.95 2.86 5.40
CA THR A 82 13.95 3.80 4.89
C THR A 82 12.81 4.03 5.88
N ALA A 83 12.56 3.09 6.81
CA ALA A 83 11.54 3.24 7.84
C ALA A 83 11.74 4.52 8.67
N ALA A 84 12.98 4.84 9.05
CA ALA A 84 13.28 6.02 9.85
C ALA A 84 12.98 7.33 9.11
N THR A 85 13.27 7.40 7.82
CA THR A 85 12.97 8.58 6.99
C THR A 85 11.46 8.86 6.97
N TYR A 86 10.66 7.84 6.69
CA TYR A 86 9.21 8.02 6.61
C TYR A 86 8.56 8.19 7.99
N ALA A 87 9.10 7.58 9.04
CA ALA A 87 8.64 7.82 10.41
C ALA A 87 8.88 9.28 10.83
N ASN A 88 10.05 9.83 10.53
CA ASN A 88 10.38 11.23 10.82
C ASN A 88 9.51 12.21 10.02
N LEU A 89 9.26 11.96 8.74
CA LEU A 89 8.41 12.81 7.91
C LEU A 89 6.93 12.84 8.35
N ASN A 90 6.48 11.85 9.12
CA ASN A 90 5.12 11.78 9.67
C ASN A 90 5.03 12.22 11.13
N ALA A 91 6.14 12.62 11.75
CA ALA A 91 6.17 13.27 13.05
C ALA A 91 6.06 14.79 12.88
N LYS A 92 5.27 15.45 13.72
CA LYS A 92 5.05 16.91 13.61
C LYS A 92 6.32 17.73 13.79
N ASP A 93 7.23 17.27 14.65
CA ASP A 93 8.53 17.90 14.89
C ASP A 93 9.66 17.33 14.02
N GLY A 94 9.32 16.43 13.09
CA GLY A 94 10.28 15.78 12.20
C GLY A 94 11.11 14.69 12.87
N VAL A 95 10.79 14.28 14.10
CA VAL A 95 11.60 13.35 14.89
C VAL A 95 10.73 12.25 15.49
N SER A 96 11.09 11.00 15.19
CA SER A 96 10.59 9.82 15.89
C SER A 96 11.71 8.78 15.98
N ALA A 97 11.56 7.80 16.87
CA ALA A 97 12.46 6.66 16.90
C ALA A 97 11.83 5.49 16.16
N VAL A 98 12.61 4.83 15.29
CA VAL A 98 12.32 3.47 14.84
C VAL A 98 13.15 2.53 15.70
N THR A 99 12.48 1.77 16.55
CA THR A 99 13.13 0.90 17.55
C THR A 99 13.45 -0.48 17.01
N LEU A 100 12.65 -0.97 16.07
CA LEU A 100 12.83 -2.27 15.43
C LEU A 100 12.20 -2.26 14.04
N VAL A 101 12.93 -2.80 13.07
CA VAL A 101 12.40 -3.22 11.78
C VAL A 101 12.69 -4.71 11.65
N CYS A 102 11.65 -5.51 11.54
CA CYS A 102 11.77 -6.97 11.48
C CYS A 102 10.72 -7.52 10.51
N GLY A 103 10.81 -8.80 10.16
CA GLY A 103 9.79 -9.44 9.35
C GLY A 103 10.28 -10.72 8.71
N HIS A 104 9.66 -11.06 7.59
CA HIS A 104 10.05 -12.18 6.76
C HIS A 104 9.99 -11.74 5.30
N ASP A 105 11.05 -12.00 4.56
CA ASP A 105 11.07 -11.87 3.11
C ASP A 105 11.83 -13.04 2.48
N VAL A 106 11.35 -13.47 1.31
CA VAL A 106 11.98 -14.55 0.53
C VAL A 106 13.42 -14.26 0.10
N LYS A 107 13.87 -13.00 0.11
CA LYS A 107 15.24 -12.62 -0.25
C LYS A 107 16.19 -12.61 0.97
N GLY A 108 15.68 -12.79 2.18
CA GLY A 108 16.45 -12.80 3.44
C GLY A 108 17.00 -11.43 3.86
N GLY A 109 16.38 -10.34 3.42
CA GLY A 109 16.77 -8.97 3.76
C GLY A 109 16.29 -8.47 5.14
N LEU A 110 15.39 -9.20 5.80
CA LEU A 110 14.80 -8.86 7.09
C LEU A 110 15.14 -9.90 8.16
N SER A 111 15.42 -9.42 9.38
CA SER A 111 15.52 -10.27 10.57
C SER A 111 14.13 -10.63 11.07
N GLY A 112 13.94 -11.87 11.55
CA GLY A 112 12.67 -12.34 12.11
C GLY A 112 12.16 -11.46 13.27
N CYS A 113 10.85 -11.27 13.33
CA CYS A 113 10.24 -10.52 14.43
C CYS A 113 10.15 -11.34 15.73
N PRO A 114 10.27 -10.68 16.90
CA PRO A 114 9.93 -11.31 18.17
C PRO A 114 8.44 -11.70 18.18
N GLY A 115 8.10 -12.72 18.96
CA GLY A 115 6.71 -13.10 19.16
C GLY A 115 5.91 -11.95 19.80
N SER A 116 4.70 -11.70 19.31
CA SER A 116 3.79 -10.72 19.91
C SER A 116 3.47 -11.13 21.35
N THR A 117 3.53 -10.18 22.28
CA THR A 117 3.15 -10.40 23.68
C THR A 117 1.66 -10.16 23.93
N GLY A 118 0.92 -9.72 22.90
CA GLY A 118 -0.50 -9.41 22.95
C GLY A 118 -0.82 -8.03 23.52
N THR A 119 0.19 -7.17 23.70
CA THR A 119 -0.03 -5.80 24.16
C THR A 119 -0.50 -4.89 23.02
N MET A 120 -1.18 -3.79 23.35
CA MET A 120 -1.69 -2.82 22.35
C MET A 120 -0.60 -2.08 21.55
N VAL A 121 0.67 -2.26 21.91
CA VAL A 121 1.83 -1.64 21.23
C VAL A 121 2.60 -2.63 20.35
N ASP A 122 2.24 -3.91 20.41
CA ASP A 122 2.82 -4.94 19.57
C ASP A 122 2.13 -4.97 18.21
N CYS A 123 2.88 -5.34 17.17
CA CYS A 123 2.27 -5.75 15.93
C CYS A 123 1.45 -7.04 16.14
N PRO A 124 0.48 -7.33 15.25
CA PRO A 124 -0.30 -8.56 15.29
C PRO A 124 0.60 -9.81 15.32
N SER A 125 0.07 -10.96 15.73
CA SER A 125 0.80 -12.24 15.63
C SER A 125 1.33 -12.44 14.21
N ALA A 126 2.53 -12.99 14.07
CA ALA A 126 3.16 -13.20 12.76
C ALA A 126 2.19 -13.91 11.79
N PRO A 127 2.16 -13.54 10.50
CA PRO A 127 1.33 -14.20 9.51
C PRO A 127 1.73 -15.67 9.31
N GLU A 128 0.93 -16.40 8.52
CA GLU A 128 1.25 -17.77 8.13
C GLU A 128 2.67 -17.90 7.54
N ALA A 129 3.33 -19.02 7.83
CA ALA A 129 4.69 -19.27 7.39
C ALA A 129 4.84 -19.11 5.86
N GLY A 130 5.92 -18.46 5.43
CA GLY A 130 6.19 -18.17 4.01
C GLY A 130 5.57 -16.86 3.51
N THR A 131 4.71 -16.19 4.29
CA THR A 131 4.16 -14.89 3.91
C THR A 131 5.21 -13.80 4.05
N ASN A 132 5.34 -12.93 3.05
CA ASN A 132 6.24 -11.79 3.17
C ASN A 132 5.58 -10.65 3.94
N TYR A 133 6.27 -10.15 4.96
CA TYR A 133 5.81 -9.03 5.77
C TYR A 133 6.97 -8.30 6.42
N VAL A 134 6.71 -7.06 6.84
CA VAL A 134 7.62 -6.24 7.64
C VAL A 134 6.83 -5.55 8.72
N ASP A 135 7.37 -5.58 9.94
CA ASP A 135 6.89 -4.82 11.09
C ASP A 135 7.86 -3.67 11.34
N VAL A 136 7.30 -2.49 11.55
CA VAL A 136 8.03 -1.29 11.95
C VAL A 136 7.49 -0.84 13.29
N HIS A 137 8.36 -0.87 14.29
CA HIS A 137 8.08 -0.36 15.62
C HIS A 137 8.61 1.06 15.75
N THR A 138 7.73 1.97 16.14
CA THR A 138 8.07 3.36 16.42
C THR A 138 7.93 3.66 17.91
N ALA A 139 8.70 4.65 18.36
CA ALA A 139 8.63 5.15 19.72
C ALA A 139 8.85 6.67 19.75
N THR A 140 8.36 7.29 20.82
CA THR A 140 8.57 8.71 21.08
C THR A 140 10.04 9.08 21.03
N ARG A 141 10.33 10.16 20.30
CA ARG A 141 11.61 10.86 20.34
C ARG A 141 11.34 12.34 20.14
N THR A 142 11.79 13.17 21.07
CA THR A 142 11.69 14.62 20.91
C THR A 142 12.90 15.17 20.16
N SER A 143 12.76 16.35 19.56
CA SER A 143 13.87 17.12 18.98
C SER A 143 15.06 17.36 19.93
N GLY A 144 14.84 17.34 21.25
CA GLY A 144 15.90 17.39 22.27
C GLY A 144 16.61 16.05 22.53
N GLY A 145 16.25 14.99 21.81
CA GLY A 145 16.81 13.64 21.95
C GLY A 145 16.17 12.79 23.05
N SER A 146 15.19 13.32 23.79
CA SER A 146 14.49 12.57 24.86
C SER A 146 13.52 11.54 24.27
N SER A 147 13.43 10.37 24.89
CA SER A 147 12.39 9.36 24.60
C SER A 147 11.15 9.50 25.48
N LEU A 148 11.10 10.55 26.32
CA LEU A 148 9.99 10.84 27.22
C LEU A 148 9.25 12.10 26.75
N LEU A 149 7.93 11.99 26.64
CA LEU A 149 7.03 13.13 26.52
C LEU A 149 6.81 13.76 27.89
N PRO A 150 7.23 15.03 28.08
CA PRO A 150 6.97 15.73 29.32
C PRO A 150 5.48 16.09 29.44
N PRO A 151 4.81 15.79 30.57
CA PRO A 151 3.48 16.34 30.82
C PRO A 151 3.58 17.85 30.97
N VAL A 152 2.60 18.58 30.44
CA VAL A 152 2.59 20.04 30.44
C VAL A 152 2.08 20.56 31.77
N PHE A 153 1.00 19.98 32.27
CA PHE A 153 0.32 20.48 33.46
C PHE A 153 0.51 19.58 34.67
N ALA A 154 0.61 18.25 34.51
CA ALA A 154 0.89 17.36 35.64
C ALA A 154 2.26 17.66 36.28
N ARG A 155 3.25 18.14 35.51
CA ARG A 155 4.52 18.65 36.04
C ARG A 155 4.35 19.90 36.91
N ALA A 156 3.42 20.79 36.55
CA ALA A 156 3.13 22.00 37.32
C ALA A 156 2.40 21.70 38.63
N LEU A 157 1.58 20.63 38.67
CA LEU A 157 0.79 20.22 39.84
C LEU A 157 1.55 19.32 40.83
N THR A 158 2.38 18.38 40.35
CA THR A 158 3.03 17.36 41.20
C THR A 158 4.49 17.68 41.56
N GLY A 159 5.05 18.75 40.98
CA GLY A 159 6.45 19.10 41.13
C GLY A 159 7.39 18.18 40.34
N ASN A 160 8.56 18.70 39.97
CA ASN A 160 9.56 18.06 39.09
C ASN A 160 10.10 16.68 39.56
N ALA A 161 9.70 16.20 40.74
CA ALA A 161 10.18 14.95 41.33
C ALA A 161 9.27 13.74 41.03
N GLY A 162 8.00 13.93 40.67
CA GLY A 162 7.01 12.85 40.65
C GLY A 162 6.77 12.16 39.30
N TYR A 163 6.94 12.85 38.17
CA TYR A 163 6.59 12.30 36.84
C TYR A 163 7.51 12.81 35.73
N GLN A 164 8.43 11.94 35.28
CA GLN A 164 9.43 12.28 34.25
C GLN A 164 8.86 12.27 32.83
N GLY A 165 7.64 11.75 32.64
CA GLY A 165 6.99 11.60 31.34
C GLY A 165 6.81 10.15 30.94
N SER A 166 6.26 9.92 29.75
CA SER A 166 6.03 8.58 29.22
C SER A 166 6.60 8.45 27.82
N THR A 167 7.05 7.24 27.48
CA THR A 167 7.36 6.85 26.12
C THR A 167 6.11 6.23 25.50
N VAL A 168 5.72 6.71 24.33
CA VAL A 168 4.64 6.12 23.54
C VAL A 168 5.28 5.19 22.51
N HIS A 169 4.61 4.08 22.25
CA HIS A 169 5.01 3.09 21.26
C HIS A 169 3.88 2.88 20.27
N ALA A 170 4.22 2.59 19.02
CA ALA A 170 3.29 2.14 18.00
C ALA A 170 3.97 1.09 17.11
N CYS A 171 3.15 0.29 16.43
CA CYS A 171 3.63 -0.72 15.49
C CYS A 171 2.71 -0.76 14.28
N ALA A 172 3.30 -1.00 13.11
CA ALA A 172 2.56 -1.24 11.90
C ALA A 172 3.22 -2.36 11.10
N ARG A 173 2.38 -3.14 10.43
CA ARG A 173 2.80 -4.21 9.55
C ARG A 173 2.39 -3.91 8.12
N ALA A 174 3.30 -4.15 7.19
CA ALA A 174 2.99 -4.23 5.76
C ALA A 174 3.26 -5.64 5.25
N MET A 175 2.41 -6.13 4.35
CA MET A 175 2.51 -7.44 3.72
C MET A 175 2.55 -7.28 2.20
N TRP A 176 3.26 -8.18 1.52
CA TRP A 176 3.31 -8.18 0.07
C TRP A 176 3.35 -9.57 -0.54
N GLY A 177 2.93 -9.66 -1.79
CA GLY A 177 2.89 -10.92 -2.53
C GLY A 177 2.21 -10.75 -3.89
N PRO A 178 1.93 -11.86 -4.59
CA PRO A 178 1.29 -11.86 -5.90
C PRO A 178 0.05 -10.97 -5.94
N ALA A 179 -0.03 -10.08 -6.94
CA ALA A 179 -1.22 -9.27 -7.15
C ALA A 179 -2.35 -10.09 -7.78
N VAL A 180 -3.55 -10.01 -7.20
CA VAL A 180 -4.75 -10.72 -7.68
C VAL A 180 -5.85 -9.79 -8.21
N LYS A 181 -5.69 -8.48 -8.05
CA LYS A 181 -6.58 -7.48 -8.63
C LYS A 181 -5.81 -6.37 -9.33
N SER A 182 -6.31 -5.89 -10.46
CA SER A 182 -5.77 -4.73 -11.17
C SER A 182 -6.84 -4.14 -12.09
N SER A 183 -7.04 -2.81 -12.05
CA SER A 183 -7.94 -2.10 -12.97
C SER A 183 -7.24 -1.56 -14.22
N GLN A 184 -5.93 -1.72 -14.33
CA GLN A 184 -5.10 -1.15 -15.39
C GLN A 184 -4.18 -2.20 -16.03
N SER A 185 -4.64 -3.45 -16.08
CA SER A 185 -3.89 -4.49 -16.82
C SER A 185 -4.07 -4.27 -18.30
N LEU A 186 -3.09 -4.65 -19.10
CA LEU A 186 -3.23 -4.70 -20.55
C LEU A 186 -4.34 -5.68 -20.91
N ALA A 187 -5.22 -5.31 -21.85
CA ALA A 187 -6.28 -6.19 -22.32
C ALA A 187 -5.76 -7.45 -23.05
N MET A 188 -4.47 -7.50 -23.35
CA MET A 188 -3.80 -8.62 -23.99
C MET A 188 -3.26 -9.58 -22.94
N THR A 189 -3.60 -10.87 -23.04
CA THR A 189 -3.12 -11.90 -22.11
C THR A 189 -2.04 -12.78 -22.70
N LEU A 190 -1.33 -13.47 -21.81
CA LEU A 190 -0.27 -14.41 -22.15
C LEU A 190 -0.52 -15.77 -21.51
N SER A 191 -0.18 -16.85 -22.22
CA SER A 191 -0.27 -18.19 -21.63
C SER A 191 0.82 -18.39 -20.57
N MET A 192 0.50 -19.15 -19.52
CA MET A 192 1.49 -19.59 -18.52
C MET A 192 2.69 -20.28 -19.18
N CYS A 193 2.47 -21.00 -20.27
CA CYS A 193 3.52 -21.67 -21.03
C CYS A 193 4.51 -20.68 -21.66
N ALA A 194 4.02 -19.62 -22.31
CA ALA A 194 4.89 -18.59 -22.91
C ALA A 194 5.66 -17.82 -21.83
N TRP A 195 5.03 -17.54 -20.68
CA TRP A 195 5.74 -16.98 -19.53
C TRP A 195 6.84 -17.90 -19.01
N THR A 196 6.55 -19.20 -18.88
CA THR A 196 7.50 -20.22 -18.37
C THR A 196 8.73 -20.33 -19.28
N GLN A 197 8.53 -20.28 -20.60
CA GLN A 197 9.64 -20.32 -21.55
C GLN A 197 10.48 -19.06 -21.54
N ALA A 198 9.84 -17.90 -21.36
CA ALA A 198 10.54 -16.63 -21.30
C ALA A 198 11.36 -16.45 -20.01
N THR A 199 10.93 -17.05 -18.90
CA THR A 199 11.51 -16.82 -17.57
C THR A 199 12.25 -18.04 -17.00
N GLY A 200 12.10 -19.22 -17.59
CA GLY A 200 12.59 -20.48 -17.03
C GLY A 200 11.66 -21.11 -15.97
N GLY A 201 10.50 -20.51 -15.70
CA GLY A 201 9.50 -21.06 -14.78
C GLY A 201 9.69 -20.60 -13.34
N THR A 202 9.74 -21.54 -12.38
CA THR A 202 9.84 -21.23 -10.95
C THR A 202 11.14 -21.82 -10.38
N PRO A 203 12.09 -21.01 -9.88
CA PRO A 203 12.03 -19.55 -9.78
C PRO A 203 12.19 -18.84 -11.14
N PRO A 204 11.49 -17.73 -11.38
CA PRO A 204 11.61 -16.98 -12.63
C PRO A 204 12.90 -16.18 -12.70
N THR A 205 13.47 -16.10 -13.90
CA THR A 205 14.54 -15.18 -14.25
C THR A 205 13.93 -13.92 -14.88
N PHE A 206 14.14 -12.77 -14.24
CA PHE A 206 13.67 -11.46 -14.71
C PHE A 206 14.78 -10.67 -15.42
N GLY A 207 14.41 -9.69 -16.23
CA GLY A 207 15.33 -8.75 -16.88
C GLY A 207 16.02 -9.28 -18.15
N VAL A 208 15.65 -10.45 -18.63
CA VAL A 208 16.17 -11.01 -19.89
C VAL A 208 15.27 -10.61 -21.04
N ASP A 209 15.83 -9.87 -22.00
CA ASP A 209 15.12 -9.50 -23.22
C ASP A 209 14.68 -10.74 -23.99
N THR A 210 13.38 -10.81 -24.25
CA THR A 210 12.70 -11.93 -24.84
C THR A 210 11.74 -11.47 -25.94
N ARG A 211 11.51 -12.39 -26.86
CA ARG A 211 10.47 -12.30 -27.89
C ARG A 211 9.30 -13.13 -27.40
N ILE A 212 8.12 -12.52 -27.37
CA ILE A 212 6.88 -13.24 -27.10
C ILE A 212 6.07 -13.33 -28.39
N PHE A 213 5.84 -14.58 -28.82
CA PHE A 213 4.96 -14.87 -29.93
C PHE A 213 3.51 -14.82 -29.50
N VAL A 214 2.70 -14.43 -30.46
CA VAL A 214 1.28 -14.70 -30.47
C VAL A 214 1.04 -16.09 -31.05
N ARG A 215 0.00 -16.78 -30.57
CA ARG A 215 -0.40 -18.10 -31.11
C ARG A 215 -0.47 -18.06 -32.64
N ASP A 216 -0.17 -19.20 -33.26
CA ASP A 216 -0.09 -19.47 -34.71
C ASP A 216 1.18 -19.06 -35.46
N ALA A 217 2.27 -18.68 -34.78
CA ALA A 217 3.58 -18.64 -35.43
C ALA A 217 4.10 -20.06 -35.72
N PRO A 218 4.63 -20.39 -36.92
CA PRO A 218 5.24 -21.69 -37.24
C PRO A 218 6.43 -22.10 -36.35
N SER A 219 6.95 -21.16 -35.56
CA SER A 219 8.02 -21.34 -34.57
C SER A 219 7.59 -20.89 -33.17
N ALA A 220 6.31 -20.60 -32.95
CA ALA A 220 5.77 -20.42 -31.61
C ALA A 220 5.93 -21.75 -30.88
N PRO A 221 6.45 -21.76 -29.65
CA PRO A 221 6.54 -22.97 -28.87
C PRO A 221 5.15 -23.59 -28.72
N THR A 222 4.99 -24.84 -29.16
CA THR A 222 3.71 -25.53 -29.13
C THR A 222 3.38 -25.92 -27.69
N CYS A 223 2.34 -25.32 -27.12
CA CYS A 223 1.85 -25.67 -25.79
C CYS A 223 0.56 -26.47 -25.97
N ALA A 224 0.60 -27.78 -25.66
CA ALA A 224 -0.55 -28.66 -25.82
C ALA A 224 -1.78 -28.10 -25.08
N GLY A 225 -2.90 -27.91 -25.78
CA GLY A 225 -4.16 -27.40 -25.22
C GLY A 225 -4.22 -25.89 -24.95
N LEU A 226 -3.09 -25.18 -25.03
CA LEU A 226 -2.97 -23.72 -24.82
C LEU A 226 -2.60 -22.98 -26.09
N SER A 227 -2.86 -23.62 -27.22
CA SER A 227 -2.60 -23.16 -28.58
C SER A 227 -3.82 -23.47 -29.48
N ALA A 228 -5.03 -23.13 -29.03
CA ALA A 228 -6.19 -23.02 -29.91
C ALA A 228 -5.96 -21.94 -31.00
N PRO A 229 -6.45 -22.12 -32.25
CA PRO A 229 -6.21 -21.19 -33.36
C PRO A 229 -6.71 -19.77 -33.06
N GLY A 230 -5.92 -18.75 -33.39
CA GLY A 230 -6.20 -17.33 -33.14
C GLY A 230 -4.95 -16.56 -32.69
N GLU A 231 -4.99 -15.22 -32.77
CA GLU A 231 -3.90 -14.32 -32.36
C GLU A 231 -3.78 -14.23 -30.81
N PHE A 232 -3.56 -13.04 -30.21
CA PHE A 232 -3.37 -12.94 -28.76
C PHE A 232 -4.64 -13.38 -28.03
N GLY A 233 -4.49 -13.81 -26.78
CA GLY A 233 -5.65 -13.94 -25.90
C GLY A 233 -6.14 -12.57 -25.47
N TRP A 234 -6.94 -11.92 -26.29
CA TRP A 234 -7.47 -10.60 -25.95
C TRP A 234 -8.66 -10.74 -25.00
N LEU A 235 -8.67 -9.93 -23.94
CA LEU A 235 -9.80 -9.72 -23.03
C LEU A 235 -10.69 -8.60 -23.57
N ASP A 236 -11.88 -8.50 -23.00
CA ASP A 236 -12.74 -7.33 -23.22
C ASP A 236 -12.05 -6.03 -22.76
N ASP A 237 -11.79 -5.14 -23.72
CA ASP A 237 -11.21 -3.82 -23.46
C ASP A 237 -12.25 -2.93 -22.78
N ILE A 238 -11.99 -2.53 -21.54
CA ILE A 238 -12.82 -1.57 -20.80
C ILE A 238 -12.48 -0.11 -21.16
N GLY A 239 -11.55 0.09 -22.09
CA GLY A 239 -11.14 1.37 -22.64
C GLY A 239 -9.63 1.56 -22.58
N GLY A 240 -9.04 2.09 -23.65
CA GLY A 240 -7.62 2.45 -23.67
C GLY A 240 -6.67 1.26 -23.65
N CYS A 241 -7.09 0.09 -24.15
CA CYS A 241 -6.33 -1.16 -24.13
C CYS A 241 -6.13 -1.74 -22.72
N THR A 242 -7.14 -1.59 -21.88
CA THR A 242 -7.08 -2.06 -20.50
C THR A 242 -8.16 -3.08 -20.21
N ALA A 243 -7.86 -3.98 -19.27
CA ALA A 243 -8.81 -4.93 -18.72
C ALA A 243 -8.77 -4.87 -17.19
N ALA A 244 -9.95 -4.93 -16.59
CA ALA A 244 -10.09 -5.13 -15.15
C ALA A 244 -9.95 -6.60 -14.81
N ILE A 245 -9.05 -6.91 -13.88
CA ILE A 245 -8.72 -8.26 -13.45
C ILE A 245 -9.08 -8.40 -11.98
N ASP A 246 -9.84 -9.44 -11.67
CA ASP A 246 -10.17 -9.83 -10.30
C ASP A 246 -10.12 -11.36 -10.17
N LEU A 247 -8.96 -11.85 -9.71
CA LEU A 247 -8.71 -13.28 -9.49
C LEU A 247 -9.28 -13.78 -8.15
N THR A 248 -9.99 -12.93 -7.39
CA THR A 248 -10.74 -13.39 -6.21
C THR A 248 -12.08 -14.04 -6.57
N GLN A 249 -12.46 -13.97 -7.85
CA GLN A 249 -13.67 -14.60 -8.40
C GLN A 249 -13.31 -15.91 -9.12
N SER A 250 -14.13 -16.36 -10.08
CA SER A 250 -13.93 -17.62 -10.81
C SER A 250 -12.63 -17.70 -11.62
N GLY A 251 -11.89 -16.59 -11.76
CA GLY A 251 -10.67 -16.49 -12.57
C GLY A 251 -10.95 -16.38 -14.07
N TYR A 252 -12.17 -16.63 -14.54
CA TYR A 252 -12.50 -16.55 -15.96
C TYR A 252 -12.76 -15.11 -16.41
N ALA A 253 -12.05 -14.69 -17.46
CA ALA A 253 -12.28 -13.44 -18.15
C ALA A 253 -12.80 -13.68 -19.57
N ALA A 254 -13.78 -12.89 -19.98
CA ALA A 254 -14.29 -12.89 -21.34
C ALA A 254 -13.25 -12.29 -22.30
N GLY A 255 -13.15 -12.92 -23.46
CA GLY A 255 -12.24 -12.56 -24.51
C GLY A 255 -12.90 -11.71 -25.59
N SER A 256 -12.12 -10.83 -26.20
CA SER A 256 -12.50 -10.09 -27.41
C SER A 256 -11.75 -10.61 -28.64
N ASP A 257 -12.13 -10.14 -29.83
CA ASP A 257 -11.43 -10.47 -31.09
C ASP A 257 -10.92 -9.24 -31.84
N PRO A 258 -9.87 -8.55 -31.33
CA PRO A 258 -9.25 -7.47 -32.07
C PRO A 258 -8.21 -8.00 -33.07
N GLY A 259 -7.82 -9.28 -32.98
CA GLY A 259 -6.82 -9.89 -33.86
C GLY A 259 -5.56 -9.04 -33.98
N LYS A 260 -5.20 -8.68 -35.22
CA LYS A 260 -4.09 -7.76 -35.53
C LYS A 260 -4.52 -6.30 -35.58
N ASN A 261 -5.82 -6.03 -35.66
CA ASN A 261 -6.38 -4.71 -35.88
C ASN A 261 -6.73 -4.10 -34.53
N ILE A 262 -5.75 -3.46 -33.90
CA ILE A 262 -5.95 -2.82 -32.61
C ILE A 262 -6.59 -1.44 -32.78
N THR A 263 -7.30 -0.98 -31.76
CA THR A 263 -7.87 0.36 -31.73
C THR A 263 -6.76 1.41 -31.70
N LYS A 264 -7.04 2.63 -32.20
CA LYS A 264 -6.09 3.75 -32.11
C LYS A 264 -5.64 4.00 -30.67
N ALA A 265 -6.56 3.94 -29.72
CA ALA A 265 -6.27 4.12 -28.30
C ALA A 265 -5.28 3.07 -27.78
N CYS A 266 -5.42 1.80 -28.20
CA CYS A 266 -4.44 0.78 -27.86
C CYS A 266 -3.09 1.01 -28.53
N GLY A 267 -3.08 1.45 -29.78
CA GLY A 267 -1.84 1.82 -30.46
C GLY A 267 -1.08 2.95 -29.75
N ASP A 268 -1.80 4.00 -29.33
CA ASP A 268 -1.25 5.11 -28.57
C ASP A 268 -0.72 4.65 -27.19
N ALA A 269 -1.41 3.71 -26.53
CA ALA A 269 -0.95 3.14 -25.26
C ALA A 269 0.35 2.34 -25.42
N LEU A 270 0.42 1.42 -26.40
CA LEU A 270 1.61 0.60 -26.65
C LEU A 270 2.83 1.44 -27.03
N THR A 271 2.64 2.47 -27.87
CA THR A 271 3.72 3.41 -28.22
C THR A 271 4.22 4.18 -26.99
N SER A 272 3.31 4.62 -26.11
CA SER A 272 3.67 5.27 -24.85
C SER A 272 4.44 4.35 -23.90
N TYR A 273 4.05 3.08 -23.78
CA TYR A 273 4.75 2.11 -22.95
C TYR A 273 6.17 1.83 -23.46
N VAL A 274 6.36 1.69 -24.77
CA VAL A 274 7.70 1.55 -25.37
C VAL A 274 8.57 2.78 -25.11
N ALA A 275 8.01 3.99 -25.24
CA ALA A 275 8.76 5.23 -25.03
C ALA A 275 9.12 5.48 -23.56
N SER A 276 8.24 5.12 -22.64
CA SER A 276 8.41 5.38 -21.20
C SER A 276 9.19 4.29 -20.46
N GLY A 277 9.20 3.06 -21.00
CA GLY A 277 9.80 1.91 -20.31
C GLY A 277 9.11 1.58 -18.99
N THR A 278 7.87 2.00 -18.78
CA THR A 278 7.13 1.71 -17.54
C THR A 278 6.66 0.25 -17.51
N PRO A 279 6.67 -0.41 -16.34
CA PRO A 279 6.09 -1.73 -16.20
C PRO A 279 4.61 -1.74 -16.58
N ILE A 280 4.24 -2.65 -17.47
CA ILE A 280 2.84 -3.00 -17.78
C ILE A 280 2.48 -4.32 -17.12
N PHE A 281 1.18 -4.53 -16.86
CA PHE A 281 0.68 -5.76 -16.27
C PHE A 281 -0.07 -6.59 -17.30
N ILE A 282 0.42 -7.80 -17.55
CA ILE A 282 -0.13 -8.74 -18.52
C ILE A 282 -0.81 -9.88 -17.74
N PRO A 283 -2.12 -10.12 -17.91
CA PRO A 283 -2.78 -11.25 -17.30
C PRO A 283 -2.24 -12.57 -17.87
N ILE A 284 -1.97 -13.52 -16.98
CA ILE A 284 -1.52 -14.86 -17.33
C ILE A 284 -2.69 -15.82 -17.22
N PHE A 285 -2.94 -16.60 -18.28
CA PHE A 285 -3.94 -17.67 -18.27
C PHE A 285 -3.31 -19.06 -18.32
N ASP A 286 -3.97 -20.04 -17.71
CA ASP A 286 -3.56 -21.44 -17.75
C ASP A 286 -4.40 -22.29 -18.71
N THR A 287 -5.60 -21.85 -19.07
CA THR A 287 -6.54 -22.54 -19.95
C THR A 287 -7.40 -21.52 -20.71
N SER A 288 -7.88 -21.92 -21.88
CA SER A 288 -8.78 -21.11 -22.72
C SER A 288 -9.88 -21.98 -23.30
N THR A 289 -11.11 -21.47 -23.37
CA THR A 289 -12.24 -22.13 -24.04
C THR A 289 -12.84 -21.20 -25.10
N GLY A 290 -13.44 -21.75 -26.17
CA GLY A 290 -13.96 -20.94 -27.28
C GLY A 290 -12.88 -20.37 -28.19
N SER A 291 -13.29 -19.51 -29.14
CA SER A 291 -12.42 -18.84 -30.11
C SER A 291 -13.01 -17.48 -30.52
N GLY A 292 -12.16 -16.54 -30.94
CA GLY A 292 -12.57 -15.18 -31.31
C GLY A 292 -13.28 -14.48 -30.15
N SER A 293 -14.36 -13.74 -30.45
CA SER A 293 -15.11 -12.94 -29.46
C SER A 293 -15.89 -13.79 -28.45
N GLY A 294 -15.95 -15.10 -28.62
CA GLY A 294 -16.54 -16.04 -27.67
C GLY A 294 -15.52 -16.76 -26.81
N ALA A 295 -14.24 -16.39 -26.88
CA ALA A 295 -13.20 -17.00 -26.07
C ALA A 295 -13.36 -16.60 -24.60
N THR A 296 -12.99 -17.50 -23.68
CA THR A 296 -12.81 -17.18 -22.26
C THR A 296 -11.48 -17.74 -21.78
N TYR A 297 -10.82 -17.00 -20.90
CA TYR A 297 -9.50 -17.34 -20.37
C TYR A 297 -9.57 -17.51 -18.86
N HIS A 298 -9.07 -18.64 -18.34
CA HIS A 298 -8.90 -18.80 -16.90
C HIS A 298 -7.58 -18.16 -16.49
N LEU A 299 -7.68 -17.01 -15.85
CA LEU A 299 -6.57 -16.21 -15.39
C LEU A 299 -6.06 -16.73 -14.05
N VAL A 300 -4.74 -16.84 -13.93
CA VAL A 300 -4.06 -17.39 -12.75
C VAL A 300 -3.11 -16.40 -12.08
N GLY A 301 -2.84 -15.26 -12.73
CA GLY A 301 -1.95 -14.24 -12.17
C GLY A 301 -1.73 -13.05 -13.08
N LEU A 302 -0.92 -12.12 -12.60
CA LEU A 302 -0.47 -10.93 -13.33
C LEU A 302 1.05 -10.96 -13.45
N ALA A 303 1.57 -10.83 -14.67
CA ALA A 303 2.99 -10.66 -14.92
C ALA A 303 3.32 -9.18 -15.11
N ALA A 304 4.43 -8.73 -14.55
CA ALA A 304 4.97 -7.40 -14.85
C ALA A 304 5.95 -7.52 -16.03
N PHE A 305 5.79 -6.65 -17.03
CA PHE A 305 6.56 -6.71 -18.27
C PHE A 305 6.97 -5.30 -18.69
N ILE A 306 8.19 -5.12 -19.21
CA ILE A 306 8.64 -3.88 -19.82
C ILE A 306 8.57 -4.07 -21.33
N LEU A 307 7.64 -3.36 -21.97
CA LEU A 307 7.48 -3.42 -23.41
C LEU A 307 8.58 -2.58 -24.08
N THR A 308 9.40 -3.21 -24.92
CA THR A 308 10.48 -2.53 -25.66
C THR A 308 10.22 -2.45 -27.16
N GLY A 309 9.22 -3.21 -27.65
CA GLY A 309 8.83 -3.15 -29.04
C GLY A 309 7.67 -4.07 -29.39
N TYR A 310 7.24 -4.00 -30.64
CA TYR A 310 6.17 -4.81 -31.20
C TYR A 310 6.35 -4.95 -32.72
N ALA A 311 5.78 -6.00 -33.31
CA ALA A 311 5.75 -6.23 -34.75
C ALA A 311 4.41 -6.82 -35.19
N ASN A 312 4.02 -6.51 -36.44
CA ASN A 312 2.83 -7.03 -37.11
C ASN A 312 1.48 -6.68 -36.44
N MET A 313 1.41 -5.54 -35.75
CA MET A 313 0.19 -5.02 -35.11
C MET A 313 -0.37 -3.83 -35.90
N ASN A 314 -1.51 -3.98 -36.59
CA ASN A 314 -2.11 -2.92 -37.39
C ASN A 314 -2.93 -1.95 -36.50
N PRO A 315 -2.79 -0.60 -36.65
CA PRO A 315 -2.06 0.15 -37.68
C PRO A 315 -0.66 0.61 -37.28
N LEU A 316 -0.07 0.02 -36.23
CA LEU A 316 1.26 0.40 -35.79
C LEU A 316 2.32 -0.02 -36.82
N LYS A 317 3.37 0.79 -36.93
CA LYS A 317 4.59 0.42 -37.65
C LYS A 317 5.49 -0.37 -36.71
N ASP A 318 6.09 -1.45 -37.19
CA ASP A 318 6.99 -2.29 -36.40
C ASP A 318 8.07 -1.46 -35.67
N ALA A 319 8.19 -1.72 -34.38
CA ALA A 319 9.24 -1.19 -33.52
C ALA A 319 10.01 -2.39 -32.96
N ILE A 320 11.12 -2.75 -33.60
CA ILE A 320 11.90 -3.96 -33.26
C ILE A 320 13.21 -3.52 -32.58
N PRO A 321 13.40 -3.83 -31.28
CA PRO A 321 14.62 -3.46 -30.56
C PRO A 321 15.76 -4.45 -30.85
N SER A 322 17.01 -3.98 -30.76
CA SER A 322 18.19 -4.86 -30.78
C SER A 322 18.18 -5.81 -29.57
N PRO A 323 18.63 -7.08 -29.68
CA PRO A 323 19.26 -7.72 -30.84
C PRO A 323 18.27 -8.35 -31.84
N PHE A 324 16.96 -8.12 -31.68
CA PHE A 324 15.96 -8.67 -32.58
C PHE A 324 15.99 -7.95 -33.93
N THR A 325 15.55 -8.68 -34.96
CA THR A 325 15.49 -8.22 -36.35
C THR A 325 14.12 -8.49 -36.94
N LYS A 326 13.82 -8.01 -38.14
CA LYS A 326 12.56 -8.34 -38.83
C LYS A 326 12.33 -9.86 -38.96
N GLY A 327 13.41 -10.63 -39.12
CA GLY A 327 13.33 -12.10 -39.12
C GLY A 327 12.99 -12.72 -37.77
N SER A 328 13.07 -11.95 -36.69
CA SER A 328 12.68 -12.40 -35.34
C SER A 328 11.18 -12.55 -35.17
N CYS A 329 10.37 -11.87 -35.98
CA CYS A 329 8.93 -12.07 -36.09
C CYS A 329 8.57 -12.23 -37.57
N PRO A 330 8.74 -13.43 -38.14
CA PRO A 330 8.67 -13.62 -39.58
C PRO A 330 7.25 -13.50 -40.13
N ASN A 331 7.11 -12.86 -41.29
CA ASN A 331 5.85 -12.77 -42.02
C ASN A 331 5.63 -14.06 -42.82
N GLY A 332 4.91 -15.03 -42.25
CA GLY A 332 4.50 -16.27 -42.91
C GLY A 332 3.07 -16.20 -43.49
N ALA A 333 2.55 -17.34 -43.96
CA ALA A 333 1.14 -17.45 -44.40
C ALA A 333 0.14 -17.06 -43.29
N THR A 334 0.53 -17.28 -42.03
CA THR A 334 -0.06 -16.69 -40.82
C THR A 334 0.96 -15.73 -40.21
N THR A 335 0.99 -14.45 -40.63
CA THR A 335 1.93 -13.46 -40.07
C THR A 335 1.62 -13.22 -38.57
N PRO A 336 2.36 -13.80 -37.62
CA PRO A 336 2.00 -13.67 -36.21
C PRO A 336 2.35 -12.27 -35.72
N SER A 337 1.55 -11.72 -34.83
CA SER A 337 1.94 -10.53 -34.07
C SER A 337 3.04 -10.91 -33.06
N CYS A 338 3.91 -9.97 -32.69
CA CYS A 338 4.91 -10.19 -31.64
C CYS A 338 5.06 -8.97 -30.76
N ILE A 339 5.37 -9.20 -29.47
CA ILE A 339 5.91 -8.16 -28.59
C ILE A 339 7.34 -8.52 -28.16
N TYR A 340 8.11 -7.49 -27.89
CA TYR A 340 9.48 -7.58 -27.40
C TYR A 340 9.58 -6.85 -26.06
N GLY A 341 10.42 -7.38 -25.17
CA GLY A 341 10.58 -6.83 -23.84
C GLY A 341 11.14 -7.86 -22.88
N HIS A 342 11.00 -7.60 -21.59
CA HIS A 342 11.40 -8.54 -20.56
C HIS A 342 10.42 -8.53 -19.40
N PHE A 343 10.26 -9.70 -18.76
CA PHE A 343 9.55 -9.77 -17.49
C PHE A 343 10.37 -9.09 -16.41
N THR A 344 9.69 -8.41 -15.51
CA THR A 344 10.30 -7.68 -14.40
C THR A 344 9.50 -7.88 -13.11
N GLN A 345 9.97 -7.29 -12.03
CA GLN A 345 9.25 -7.18 -10.77
C GLN A 345 8.70 -5.76 -10.64
N ALA A 346 7.39 -5.62 -10.44
CA ALA A 346 6.78 -4.31 -10.27
C ALA A 346 5.61 -4.35 -9.28
N LEU A 347 5.37 -3.19 -8.68
CA LEU A 347 4.23 -2.95 -7.81
C LEU A 347 3.01 -2.62 -8.67
N VAL A 348 1.93 -3.37 -8.51
CA VAL A 348 0.65 -3.04 -9.15
C VAL A 348 0.07 -1.79 -8.47
N PRO A 349 -0.13 -0.69 -9.20
CA PRO A 349 -0.81 0.49 -8.66
C PRO A 349 -2.16 0.06 -8.07
N VAL A 350 -2.56 0.65 -6.94
CA VAL A 350 -3.89 0.53 -6.34
C VAL A 350 -4.35 -0.87 -5.89
N SER A 351 -3.53 -1.92 -6.02
CA SER A 351 -3.90 -3.26 -5.54
C SER A 351 -3.50 -3.45 -4.08
N THR A 352 -4.49 -3.53 -3.19
CA THR A 352 -4.31 -3.86 -1.76
C THR A 352 -4.60 -5.32 -1.45
N THR A 353 -4.98 -6.12 -2.46
CA THR A 353 -5.26 -7.54 -2.28
C THR A 353 -4.05 -8.36 -2.64
N VAL A 354 -3.37 -8.87 -1.61
CA VAL A 354 -2.26 -9.82 -1.72
C VAL A 354 -2.83 -11.23 -1.85
N GLY A 355 -2.52 -11.90 -2.96
CA GLY A 355 -2.87 -13.31 -3.18
C GLY A 355 -1.79 -14.28 -2.73
N THR A 356 -2.13 -15.57 -2.81
CA THR A 356 -1.26 -16.70 -2.42
C THR A 356 -0.84 -17.56 -3.62
N GLY A 357 -1.23 -17.17 -4.84
CA GLY A 357 -0.95 -17.91 -6.07
C GLY A 357 0.49 -17.79 -6.56
N THR A 358 0.75 -18.29 -7.78
CA THR A 358 2.07 -18.22 -8.40
C THR A 358 2.50 -16.78 -8.63
N TYR A 359 3.77 -16.49 -8.33
CA TYR A 359 4.35 -15.16 -8.52
C TYR A 359 4.90 -14.99 -9.94
N PHE A 360 4.26 -14.11 -10.72
CA PHE A 360 4.66 -13.81 -12.11
C PHE A 360 5.39 -12.46 -12.27
N GLY A 361 5.73 -11.78 -11.17
CA GLY A 361 6.43 -10.49 -11.16
C GLY A 361 5.57 -9.29 -10.74
N ALA A 362 4.24 -9.38 -10.84
CA ALA A 362 3.35 -8.33 -10.35
C ALA A 362 3.05 -8.51 -8.85
N THR A 363 3.27 -7.45 -8.07
CA THR A 363 3.20 -7.51 -6.60
C THR A 363 2.20 -6.51 -6.06
N ALA A 364 1.34 -6.93 -5.14
CA ALA A 364 0.49 -6.07 -4.35
C ALA A 364 1.12 -5.86 -2.96
N VAL A 365 0.88 -4.69 -2.36
CA VAL A 365 1.32 -4.37 -1.00
C VAL A 365 0.13 -3.83 -0.24
N LYS A 366 -0.04 -4.28 1.01
CA LYS A 366 -1.09 -3.81 1.91
C LYS A 366 -0.56 -3.58 3.31
N LEU A 367 -1.15 -2.64 4.01
CA LEU A 367 -1.02 -2.57 5.47
C LEU A 367 -1.87 -3.70 6.09
N ALA A 368 -1.35 -4.28 7.17
CA ALA A 368 -1.95 -5.36 7.92
C ALA A 368 -1.79 -5.08 9.42
N GLY A 369 -2.33 -3.96 9.85
CA GLY A 369 -2.43 -3.51 11.24
C GLY A 369 -3.88 -3.23 11.60
#